data_AF-A0A2S5GJD5-F1
#
_entry.id   AF-A0A2S5GJD5-F1
#
_cell.length_a   1.000
_cell.length_b   1.000
_cell.length_c   1.000
_cell.angle_alpha   90.00
_cell.angle_beta   90.00
_cell.angle_gamma   90.00
#
_symmetry.space_group_name_H-M   'P 1'
#
loop_
_entity.id
_entity.type
_entity.pdbx_description
1 polymer ?
#
loop_
_entity_poly.entity_id
_entity_poly.type
_entity_poly.pdbx_seq_one_letter_code
_entity_poly.pdbx_strand_id
1 'polypeptide(L)'
;MAMAASPVPKLRAWMARAGVTRVAHVGRALLLASTCALALNACMSVSTQKVGMTPVASADPVHTIQLSRVVIAALPNDSSVTLPAASQWRRVGALPQGDVYRSMGGLFTIQTRRQGEAYLVASSGKLLGFYLPGESAYMALSRPVTLPVEMRQ
;
A
#
# COMPACT_ATOMS: atom_id res chain seq x y z
N MET A 1 -29.70 103.68 -15.86
CA MET A 1 -28.39 103.09 -15.51
C MET A 1 -28.64 101.59 -15.33
N ALA A 2 -28.83 100.78 -16.40
CA ALA A 2 -27.83 100.29 -17.37
C ALA A 2 -26.59 99.76 -16.63
N MET A 3 -26.18 98.48 -16.66
CA MET A 3 -25.97 97.54 -17.77
C MET A 3 -25.79 96.12 -17.17
N ALA A 4 -26.37 95.07 -17.77
CA ALA A 4 -25.71 94.01 -18.58
C ALA A 4 -24.77 93.06 -17.78
N ALA A 5 -24.61 91.76 -18.04
CA ALA A 5 -25.24 90.72 -18.85
C ALA A 5 -24.58 89.37 -18.45
N SER A 6 -25.30 88.27 -18.67
CA SER A 6 -24.98 86.80 -18.74
C SER A 6 -23.55 86.38 -19.22
N PRO A 7 -23.08 85.09 -19.23
CA PRO A 7 -23.85 83.84 -19.50
C PRO A 7 -23.31 82.43 -19.06
N VAL A 8 -24.09 81.39 -19.43
CA VAL A 8 -23.82 79.97 -19.83
C VAL A 8 -23.48 78.81 -18.81
N PRO A 9 -23.73 77.51 -19.18
CA PRO A 9 -24.35 76.51 -18.30
C PRO A 9 -23.45 75.29 -18.06
N LYS A 10 -23.83 74.36 -17.16
CA LYS A 10 -23.19 73.03 -17.10
C LYS A 10 -24.23 71.90 -17.07
N LEU A 11 -24.30 71.21 -18.21
CA LEU A 11 -24.35 69.74 -18.39
C LEU A 11 -24.90 68.97 -17.18
N ARG A 12 -26.12 68.42 -17.22
CA ARG A 12 -26.57 67.24 -17.98
C ARG A 12 -25.54 66.11 -18.08
N ALA A 13 -25.95 64.95 -17.58
CA ALA A 13 -25.36 63.61 -17.70
C ALA A 13 -24.23 63.28 -16.72
N TRP A 14 -24.53 62.43 -15.74
CA TRP A 14 -23.78 61.21 -15.43
C TRP A 14 -24.53 60.40 -14.35
N MET A 15 -25.68 59.81 -14.72
CA MET A 15 -26.20 58.65 -14.00
C MET A 15 -25.51 57.41 -14.58
N ALA A 16 -24.39 57.01 -13.98
CA ALA A 16 -23.74 55.75 -14.28
C ALA A 16 -23.90 54.79 -13.10
N ARG A 17 -24.82 53.84 -13.30
CA ARG A 17 -24.98 52.60 -12.55
C ARG A 17 -23.63 51.89 -12.36
N ALA A 18 -23.21 51.69 -11.11
CA ALA A 18 -22.23 50.70 -10.69
C ALA A 18 -22.32 50.55 -9.16
N GLY A 19 -22.38 49.39 -8.52
CA GLY A 19 -22.38 48.03 -9.01
C GLY A 19 -22.90 47.12 -7.89
N VAL A 20 -23.97 46.38 -8.19
CA VAL A 20 -24.46 45.27 -7.35
C VAL A 20 -23.99 43.98 -8.02
N THR A 21 -22.70 43.67 -7.96
CA THR A 21 -22.16 42.36 -8.40
C THR A 21 -20.81 42.11 -7.74
N ARG A 22 -20.77 41.90 -6.42
CA ARG A 22 -19.52 41.46 -5.75
C ARG A 22 -19.68 40.37 -4.69
N VAL A 23 -20.79 39.64 -4.70
CA VAL A 23 -21.03 38.58 -3.70
C VAL A 23 -21.05 37.16 -4.31
N ALA A 24 -21.18 37.01 -5.63
CA ALA A 24 -21.39 35.69 -6.24
C ALA A 24 -20.12 34.84 -6.51
N HIS A 25 -18.91 35.42 -6.46
CA HIS A 25 -17.68 34.68 -6.83
C HIS A 25 -16.95 34.02 -5.65
N VAL A 26 -17.24 34.42 -4.41
CA VAL A 26 -16.57 33.86 -3.22
C VAL A 26 -17.08 32.45 -2.91
N GLY A 27 -18.37 32.17 -3.15
CA GLY A 27 -18.95 30.84 -2.91
C GLY A 27 -18.50 29.75 -3.88
N ARG A 28 -18.22 30.10 -5.14
CA ARG A 28 -17.79 29.13 -6.18
C ARG A 28 -16.32 28.73 -6.05
N ALA A 29 -15.45 29.64 -5.62
CA ALA A 29 -14.03 29.36 -5.41
C ALA A 29 -13.79 28.45 -4.19
N LEU A 30 -14.60 28.60 -3.13
CA LEU A 30 -14.49 27.73 -1.95
C LEU A 30 -14.90 26.27 -2.23
N LEU A 31 -15.88 26.04 -3.10
CA LEU A 31 -16.34 24.70 -3.46
C LEU A 31 -15.34 23.91 -4.33
N LEU A 32 -14.55 24.60 -5.16
CA LEU A 32 -13.52 23.98 -6.01
C LEU A 32 -12.24 23.60 -5.25
N ALA A 33 -11.89 24.34 -4.18
CA ALA A 33 -10.74 24.01 -3.35
C ALA A 33 -11.00 22.78 -2.45
N SER A 34 -12.25 22.57 -2.01
CA SER A 34 -12.61 21.47 -1.11
C SER A 34 -12.59 20.08 -1.77
N THR A 35 -12.76 19.99 -3.09
CA THR A 35 -12.72 18.71 -3.81
C THR A 35 -11.29 18.25 -4.13
N CYS A 36 -10.32 19.15 -4.18
CA CYS A 36 -8.92 18.78 -4.47
C CYS A 36 -8.20 18.14 -3.27
N ALA A 37 -8.67 18.39 -2.04
CA ALA A 37 -8.05 17.89 -0.82
C ALA A 37 -8.39 16.41 -0.50
N LEU A 38 -9.39 15.83 -1.16
CA LEU A 38 -9.85 14.45 -0.90
C LEU A 38 -9.14 13.39 -1.75
N ALA A 39 -8.22 13.77 -2.64
CA ALA A 39 -7.60 12.87 -3.61
C ALA A 39 -6.26 12.25 -3.16
N LEU A 40 -5.78 12.49 -1.93
CA LEU A 40 -4.42 12.08 -1.50
C LEU A 40 -4.36 10.75 -0.71
N ASN A 41 -5.35 9.86 -0.80
CA ASN A 41 -5.37 8.60 -0.07
C ASN A 41 -4.93 7.37 -0.88
N ALA A 42 -4.00 7.52 -1.83
CA ALA A 42 -3.35 6.38 -2.48
C ALA A 42 -2.09 5.94 -1.71
N CYS A 43 -2.24 5.57 -0.44
CA CYS A 43 -1.14 4.91 0.28
C CYS A 43 -1.09 3.44 -0.14
N MET A 44 0.04 3.00 -0.71
CA MET A 44 0.34 1.59 -1.00
C MET A 44 0.37 0.78 0.29
N SER A 45 -0.80 0.36 0.75
CA SER A 45 -1.00 -0.41 1.96
C SER A 45 -0.98 -1.89 1.60
N VAL A 46 0.04 -2.62 2.05
CA VAL A 46 0.03 -4.08 1.99
C VAL A 46 -1.04 -4.59 2.96
N SER A 47 -1.97 -5.40 2.44
CA SER A 47 -3.02 -6.04 3.23
C SER A 47 -2.47 -7.27 3.95
N THR A 48 -2.62 -7.31 5.27
CA THR A 48 -2.26 -8.46 6.11
C THR A 48 -3.48 -8.87 6.92
N GLN A 49 -3.61 -10.18 7.15
CA GLN A 49 -4.69 -10.76 7.95
C GLN A 49 -4.10 -11.28 9.26
N LYS A 50 -4.62 -10.82 10.40
CA LYS A 50 -4.21 -11.37 11.72
C LYS A 50 -4.55 -12.86 11.78
N VAL A 51 -3.58 -13.66 12.17
CA VAL A 51 -3.73 -15.11 12.30
C VAL A 51 -2.74 -15.66 13.31
N GLY A 52 -3.20 -16.57 14.18
CA GLY A 52 -2.33 -17.32 15.07
C GLY A 52 -1.70 -18.50 14.35
N MET A 53 -0.39 -18.69 14.51
CA MET A 53 0.31 -19.87 14.04
C MET A 53 0.23 -20.98 15.08
N THR A 54 -0.19 -22.18 14.69
CA THR A 54 -0.05 -23.38 15.51
C THR A 54 1.39 -23.91 15.38
N PRO A 55 2.20 -23.90 16.46
CA PRO A 55 3.58 -24.35 16.40
C PRO A 55 3.67 -25.86 16.17
N VAL A 56 4.74 -26.30 15.49
CA VAL A 56 5.06 -27.72 15.37
C VAL A 56 6.47 -27.96 15.92
N ALA A 57 6.62 -29.03 16.71
CA ALA A 57 7.90 -29.39 17.33
C ALA A 57 8.96 -29.59 16.24
N SER A 58 10.03 -28.79 16.30
CA SER A 58 11.11 -28.73 15.30
C SER A 58 12.09 -29.90 15.34
N ALA A 59 11.70 -31.06 15.92
CA ALA A 59 12.63 -32.10 16.30
C ALA A 59 13.06 -33.06 15.18
N ASP A 60 12.39 -33.04 14.02
CA ASP A 60 12.58 -34.07 12.98
C ASP A 60 13.08 -33.46 11.65
N PRO A 61 14.26 -33.88 11.12
CA PRO A 61 14.82 -33.40 9.86
C PRO A 61 13.90 -33.52 8.64
N VAL A 62 12.90 -34.41 8.69
CA VAL A 62 11.83 -34.57 7.67
C VAL A 62 11.05 -33.26 7.41
N HIS A 63 11.16 -32.28 8.30
CA HIS A 63 10.49 -30.98 8.20
C HIS A 63 11.29 -29.92 7.42
N THR A 64 12.41 -30.28 6.80
CA THR A 64 13.24 -29.34 6.04
C THR A 64 13.05 -29.51 4.53
N ILE A 65 12.74 -28.41 3.87
CA ILE A 65 12.72 -28.32 2.40
C ILE A 65 13.95 -27.55 1.91
N GLN A 66 14.48 -27.96 0.75
CA GLN A 66 15.49 -27.20 0.03
C GLN A 66 14.94 -26.78 -1.32
N LEU A 67 15.14 -25.52 -1.70
CA LEU A 67 14.72 -25.04 -3.02
C LEU A 67 15.72 -25.50 -4.08
N SER A 68 15.28 -26.19 -5.13
CA SER A 68 16.17 -26.65 -6.21
C SER A 68 16.53 -25.55 -7.22
N ARG A 69 15.77 -24.45 -7.24
CA ARG A 69 16.05 -23.25 -8.07
C ARG A 69 15.57 -21.98 -7.39
N VAL A 70 15.96 -20.85 -7.96
CA VAL A 70 15.51 -19.52 -7.52
C VAL A 70 13.99 -19.40 -7.68
N VAL A 71 13.34 -18.78 -6.69
CA VAL A 71 11.92 -18.42 -6.74
C VAL A 71 11.80 -16.91 -6.58
N ILE A 72 11.09 -16.27 -7.50
CA ILE A 72 10.78 -14.83 -7.43
C ILE A 72 9.27 -14.73 -7.19
N ALA A 73 8.89 -14.07 -6.10
CA ALA A 73 7.49 -13.91 -5.71
C ALA A 73 7.11 -12.43 -5.67
N ALA A 74 6.00 -12.08 -6.35
CA ALA A 74 5.46 -10.73 -6.35
C ALA A 74 4.64 -10.47 -5.08
N LEU A 75 4.96 -9.39 -4.40
CA LEU A 75 4.25 -8.91 -3.21
C LEU A 75 3.09 -7.98 -3.62
N PRO A 76 2.09 -7.76 -2.75
CA PRO A 76 0.95 -6.88 -3.05
C PRO A 76 1.27 -5.38 -3.24
N ASN A 77 2.50 -4.95 -2.95
CA ASN A 77 2.98 -3.57 -3.14
C ASN A 77 3.82 -3.42 -4.42
N ASP A 78 3.62 -4.30 -5.41
CA ASP A 78 4.36 -4.33 -6.69
C ASP A 78 5.88 -4.55 -6.56
N SER A 79 6.38 -4.80 -5.35
CA SER A 79 7.75 -5.26 -5.13
C SER A 79 7.85 -6.78 -5.27
N SER A 80 9.08 -7.30 -5.33
CA SER A 80 9.34 -8.73 -5.42
C SER A 80 10.32 -9.19 -4.35
N VAL A 81 10.19 -10.44 -3.94
CA VAL A 81 11.16 -11.11 -3.08
C VAL A 81 11.77 -12.31 -3.79
N THR A 82 13.09 -12.46 -3.61
CA THR A 82 13.87 -13.55 -4.21
C THR A 82 14.22 -14.57 -3.12
N LEU A 83 13.82 -15.82 -3.33
CA LEU A 83 14.27 -16.97 -2.56
C LEU A 83 15.43 -17.63 -3.32
N PRO A 84 16.66 -17.66 -2.77
CA PRO A 84 17.81 -18.24 -3.46
C PRO A 84 17.64 -19.74 -3.73
N ALA A 85 18.24 -20.22 -4.82
CA ALA A 85 18.43 -21.65 -5.02
C ALA A 85 19.26 -22.26 -3.89
N ALA A 86 19.05 -23.54 -3.62
CA ALA A 86 19.66 -24.30 -2.52
C ALA A 86 19.39 -23.74 -1.11
N SER A 87 18.54 -22.72 -0.95
CA SER A 87 18.13 -22.24 0.37
C SER A 87 17.31 -23.29 1.11
N GLN A 88 17.54 -23.39 2.42
CA GLN A 88 16.92 -24.38 3.30
C GLN A 88 15.90 -23.72 4.21
N TRP A 89 14.75 -24.38 4.34
CA TRP A 89 13.61 -23.88 5.09
C TRP A 89 13.05 -24.98 5.96
N ARG A 90 12.95 -24.72 7.26
CA ARG A 90 12.42 -25.68 8.25
C ARG A 90 10.99 -25.33 8.59
N ARG A 91 10.09 -26.32 8.57
CA ARG A 91 8.72 -26.16 9.03
C ARG A 91 8.71 -25.88 10.53
N VAL A 92 8.06 -24.79 10.92
CA VAL A 92 7.95 -24.32 12.31
C VAL A 92 6.52 -24.27 12.83
N GLY A 93 5.54 -24.41 11.93
CA GLY A 93 4.14 -24.36 12.29
C GLY A 93 3.21 -24.53 11.10
N ALA A 94 1.94 -24.24 11.33
CA ALA A 94 0.89 -24.23 10.33
C ALA A 94 -0.08 -23.07 10.56
N LEU A 95 -0.73 -22.68 9.46
CA LEU A 95 -1.86 -21.75 9.41
C LEU A 95 -3.01 -22.41 8.64
N PRO A 96 -4.24 -21.87 8.69
CA PRO A 96 -5.33 -22.35 7.82
C PRO A 96 -4.98 -22.35 6.32
N GLN A 97 -4.06 -21.47 5.90
CA GLN A 97 -3.61 -21.36 4.51
C GLN A 97 -2.57 -22.42 4.13
N GLY A 98 -1.78 -22.94 5.07
CA GLY A 98 -0.71 -23.87 4.77
C GLY A 98 0.38 -23.96 5.85
N ASP A 99 1.44 -24.67 5.52
CA ASP A 99 2.58 -24.91 6.38
C ASP A 99 3.51 -23.70 6.42
N VAL A 100 4.03 -23.39 7.61
CA VAL A 100 4.91 -22.24 7.85
C VAL A 100 6.35 -22.70 7.94
N TYR A 101 7.22 -22.12 7.11
CA TYR A 101 8.64 -22.46 7.06
C TYR A 101 9.54 -21.26 7.37
N ARG A 102 10.49 -21.47 8.27
CA ARG A 102 11.52 -20.49 8.64
C ARG A 102 12.82 -20.79 7.90
N SER A 103 13.50 -19.74 7.44
CA SER A 103 14.84 -19.84 6.85
C SER A 103 15.82 -20.45 7.85
N MET A 104 16.64 -21.39 7.38
CA MET A 104 17.76 -21.95 8.14
C MET A 104 19.07 -21.18 7.91
N GLY A 105 19.16 -20.38 6.84
CA GLY A 105 20.34 -19.58 6.49
C GLY A 105 20.46 -18.25 7.25
N GLY A 106 19.68 -18.07 8.33
CA GLY A 106 19.60 -16.83 9.09
C GLY A 106 18.29 -16.07 8.87
N LEU A 107 18.27 -14.81 9.31
CA LEU A 107 17.07 -13.96 9.27
C LEU A 107 16.68 -13.67 7.81
N PHE A 108 15.47 -14.08 7.44
CA PHE A 108 14.88 -13.73 6.16
C PHE A 108 13.89 -12.59 6.36
N THR A 109 14.07 -11.49 5.61
CA THR A 109 13.22 -10.31 5.71
C THR A 109 12.61 -9.96 4.37
N ILE A 110 11.42 -9.35 4.42
CA ILE A 110 10.74 -8.85 3.22
C ILE A 110 10.33 -7.40 3.43
N GLN A 111 10.18 -6.67 2.33
CA GLN A 111 9.75 -5.29 2.35
C GLN A 111 8.22 -5.21 2.30
N THR A 112 7.61 -4.88 3.43
CA THR A 112 6.17 -4.56 3.53
C THR A 112 6.00 -3.06 3.82
N ARG A 113 5.11 -2.67 4.75
CA ARG A 113 5.11 -1.30 5.32
C ARG A 113 6.36 -1.04 6.14
N ARG A 114 6.91 -2.08 6.75
CA ARG A 114 8.19 -2.08 7.47
C ARG A 114 9.00 -3.28 6.99
N GLN A 115 10.32 -3.17 6.98
CA GLN A 115 11.16 -4.34 6.79
C GLN A 115 11.07 -5.20 8.05
N GLY A 116 10.72 -6.48 7.88
CA GLY A 116 10.52 -7.39 9.01
C GLY A 116 10.82 -8.83 8.65
N GLU A 117 11.05 -9.66 9.67
CA GLU A 117 11.21 -11.11 9.50
C GLU A 117 9.95 -11.71 8.85
N ALA A 118 10.16 -12.70 7.98
CA ALA A 118 9.07 -13.40 7.30
C ALA A 118 9.34 -14.90 7.20
N TYR A 119 8.30 -15.69 7.36
CA TYR A 119 8.30 -17.14 7.15
C TYR A 119 7.47 -17.48 5.91
N LEU A 120 7.90 -18.45 5.12
CA LEU A 120 7.14 -18.90 3.95
C LEU A 120 5.85 -19.57 4.42
N VAL A 121 4.76 -19.35 3.71
CA VAL A 121 3.53 -20.11 3.88
C VAL A 121 3.27 -20.87 2.58
N ALA A 122 3.31 -22.19 2.65
CA ALA A 122 3.24 -23.05 1.49
C ALA A 122 2.17 -24.13 1.64
N SER A 123 1.54 -24.48 0.53
CA SER A 123 0.62 -25.62 0.46
C SER A 123 0.64 -26.21 -0.94
N SER A 124 0.52 -27.53 -1.03
CA SER A 124 0.45 -28.26 -2.31
C SER A 124 1.57 -27.90 -3.30
N GLY A 125 2.81 -27.73 -2.80
CA GLY A 125 3.97 -27.37 -3.63
C GLY A 125 3.96 -25.94 -4.17
N LYS A 126 3.15 -25.04 -3.59
CA LYS A 126 3.09 -23.62 -3.97
C LYS A 126 3.36 -22.73 -2.76
N LEU A 127 4.09 -21.65 -3.00
CA LEU A 127 4.20 -20.51 -2.10
C LEU A 127 2.93 -19.69 -2.23
N LEU A 128 2.23 -19.52 -1.12
CA LEU A 128 0.98 -18.76 -1.07
C LEU A 128 1.17 -17.36 -0.49
N GLY A 129 2.15 -17.19 0.38
CA GLY A 129 2.34 -15.96 1.13
C GLY A 129 3.44 -16.06 2.17
N PHE A 130 3.42 -15.09 3.09
CA PHE A 130 4.35 -15.01 4.19
C PHE A 130 3.61 -14.85 5.52
N TYR A 131 4.12 -15.50 6.56
CA TYR A 131 3.74 -15.22 7.94
C TYR A 131 4.74 -14.23 8.53
N LEU A 132 4.22 -13.19 9.18
CA LEU A 132 4.97 -12.10 9.79
C LEU A 132 4.93 -12.29 11.31
N PRO A 133 5.96 -12.89 11.95
CA PRO A 133 5.94 -13.22 13.37
C PRO A 133 5.78 -11.99 14.26
N GLY A 134 6.45 -10.88 13.94
CA GLY A 134 6.34 -9.63 14.70
C GLY A 134 4.94 -8.99 14.64
N GLU A 135 4.13 -9.35 13.64
CA GLU A 135 2.76 -8.87 13.49
C GLU A 135 1.72 -9.94 13.83
N SER A 136 2.10 -11.21 14.02
CA SER A 136 1.17 -12.35 14.08
C SER A 136 0.12 -12.28 12.97
N ALA A 137 0.61 -12.12 11.74
CA ALA A 137 -0.22 -11.85 10.57
C ALA A 137 0.26 -12.62 9.34
N TYR A 138 -0.68 -12.98 8.49
CA TYR A 138 -0.45 -13.57 7.18
C TYR A 138 -0.59 -12.52 6.09
N MET A 139 0.33 -12.57 5.13
CA MET A 139 0.34 -11.73 3.95
C MET A 139 0.32 -12.62 2.70
N ALA A 140 -0.75 -12.55 1.93
CA ALA A 140 -0.85 -13.29 0.68
C ALA A 140 0.09 -12.71 -0.39
N LEU A 141 0.61 -13.56 -1.26
CA LEU A 141 1.22 -13.12 -2.51
C LEU A 141 0.15 -12.58 -3.46
N SER A 142 0.55 -11.73 -4.40
CA SER A 142 -0.33 -11.30 -5.49
C SER A 142 -0.81 -12.48 -6.33
N ARG A 143 0.05 -13.51 -6.49
CA ARG A 143 -0.28 -14.79 -7.12
C ARG A 143 0.53 -15.91 -6.48
N PRO A 144 -0.05 -17.10 -6.25
CA PRO A 144 0.73 -18.27 -5.83
C PRO A 144 1.84 -18.62 -6.81
N VAL A 145 3.01 -19.00 -6.30
CA VAL A 145 4.19 -19.36 -7.11
C VAL A 145 4.59 -20.79 -6.81
N THR A 146 4.96 -21.59 -7.81
CA THR A 146 5.43 -22.96 -7.60
C THR A 146 6.70 -22.97 -6.75
N LEU A 147 6.71 -23.77 -5.69
CA LEU A 147 7.90 -24.04 -4.88
C LEU A 147 8.56 -25.33 -5.37
N PRO A 148 9.75 -25.23 -5.97
CA PRO A 148 10.50 -26.39 -6.43
C PRO A 148 11.26 -26.98 -5.24
N VAL A 149 10.57 -27.79 -4.45
CA VAL A 149 11.12 -28.39 -3.22
C VAL A 149 11.76 -29.74 -3.50
N GLU A 150 12.96 -29.92 -2.98
CA GLU A 150 13.54 -31.23 -2.73
C GLU A 150 13.31 -31.58 -1.26
N MET A 151 12.70 -32.75 -1.01
CA MET A 151 12.61 -33.29 0.34
C MET A 151 13.98 -33.84 0.76
N ARG A 152 14.50 -33.36 1.89
CA ARG A 152 15.65 -33.96 2.56
C ARG A 152 15.11 -35.00 3.54
N GLN A 153 15.32 -36.28 3.23
CA GLN A 153 15.08 -37.42 4.13
C GLN A 153 16.37 -37.80 4.84
#